data_AF-A0A840X0D1-F1
#
_entry.id   AF-A0A840X0D1-F1
#
_cell.length_a   1.000
_cell.length_b   1.000
_cell.length_c   1.000
_cell.angle_alpha   90.00
_cell.angle_beta   90.00
_cell.angle_gamma   90.00
#
_symmetry.space_group_name_H-M   'P 1'
#
loop_
_entity.id
_entity.type
_entity.pdbx_description
1 polymer ?
#
loop_
_entity_poly.entity_id
_entity_poly.type
_entity_poly.pdbx_seq_one_letter_code
_entity_poly.pdbx_strand_id
1 'polypeptide(L)'
;MKIFLNVLLVGLVVAVATWAYRVNYATHDALDRVEVLEMAIAGERDAINVLQIEWAYLNRPERLAELVGQYSDQLGLMPMDPGHYGEVAMISFPVEDPYIGAPAQRLASVGSEPMLPMTLEEARAWIAREASQ
;
A
#
# COMPACT_ATOMS: atom_id res chain seq x y z
N MET A 1 33.41 -55.59 -6.75
CA MET A 1 33.20 -54.42 -5.86
C MET A 1 33.18 -53.07 -6.56
N LYS A 2 34.11 -52.78 -7.50
CA LYS A 2 34.20 -51.46 -8.18
C LYS A 2 32.95 -51.07 -9.01
N ILE A 3 32.34 -52.02 -9.71
CA ILE A 3 31.12 -51.79 -10.52
C ILE A 3 29.94 -51.35 -9.64
N PHE A 4 29.79 -51.96 -8.47
CA PHE A 4 28.73 -51.61 -7.52
C PHE A 4 28.89 -50.17 -7.02
N LEU A 5 30.12 -49.77 -6.68
CA LEU A 5 30.44 -48.40 -6.27
C LEU A 5 30.12 -47.39 -7.38
N ASN A 6 30.49 -47.71 -8.63
CA ASN A 6 30.23 -46.82 -9.78
C ASN A 6 28.72 -46.65 -10.04
N VAL A 7 27.94 -47.73 -9.98
CA VAL A 7 26.48 -47.66 -10.15
C VAL A 7 25.83 -46.84 -9.04
N LEU A 8 26.27 -47.02 -7.79
CA LEU A 8 25.82 -46.22 -6.65
C LEU A 8 26.13 -44.73 -6.87
N LEU A 9 27.33 -44.40 -7.32
CA LEU A 9 27.77 -43.02 -7.54
C LEU A 9 26.96 -42.34 -8.65
N VAL A 10 26.74 -43.04 -9.77
CA VAL A 10 25.92 -42.52 -10.88
C VAL A 10 24.48 -42.32 -10.41
N GLY A 11 23.91 -43.28 -9.66
CA GLY A 11 22.57 -43.14 -9.09
C GLY A 11 22.45 -41.92 -8.18
N LEU A 12 23.47 -41.67 -7.34
CA LEU A 12 23.51 -40.50 -6.46
C LEU A 12 23.57 -39.19 -7.26
N VAL A 13 24.40 -39.12 -8.31
CA VAL A 13 24.47 -37.94 -9.18
C VAL A 13 23.14 -37.68 -9.87
N VAL A 14 22.48 -38.71 -10.40
CA VAL A 14 21.17 -38.59 -11.06
C VAL A 14 20.09 -38.13 -10.07
N ALA A 15 20.11 -38.66 -8.84
CA ALA A 15 19.20 -38.22 -7.79
C ALA A 15 19.38 -36.74 -7.44
N VAL A 16 20.64 -36.29 -7.28
CA VAL A 16 20.95 -34.87 -6.99
C VAL A 16 20.55 -33.96 -8.15
N ALA A 17 20.82 -34.35 -9.39
CA ALA A 17 20.43 -33.59 -10.57
C ALA A 17 18.90 -33.45 -10.67
N THR A 18 18.16 -34.53 -10.39
CA THR A 18 16.70 -34.53 -10.38
C THR A 18 16.16 -33.62 -9.28
N TRP A 19 16.75 -33.66 -8.09
CA TRP A 19 16.36 -32.81 -6.97
C TRP A 19 16.64 -31.33 -7.23
N ALA A 20 17.84 -31.00 -7.73
CA ALA A 20 18.21 -29.63 -8.08
C ALA A 20 17.29 -29.04 -9.16
N TYR A 21 16.95 -29.83 -10.17
CA TYR A 21 16.00 -29.41 -11.20
C TYR A 21 14.61 -29.13 -10.61
N ARG A 22 14.12 -30.00 -9.72
CA ARG A 22 12.83 -29.78 -9.04
C ARG A 22 12.83 -28.51 -8.18
N VAL A 23 13.89 -28.26 -7.43
CA VAL A 23 14.04 -27.06 -6.59
C VAL A 23 14.06 -25.80 -7.44
N ASN A 24 14.73 -25.85 -8.60
CA ASN A 24 14.74 -24.73 -9.53
C ASN A 24 13.33 -24.38 -10.01
N TYR A 25 12.54 -25.37 -10.43
CA TYR A 25 11.16 -25.16 -10.87
C TYR A 25 10.23 -24.65 -9.77
N ALA A 26 10.38 -25.12 -8.53
CA ALA A 26 9.59 -24.64 -7.41
C ALA A 26 9.76 -23.13 -7.14
N THR A 27 10.88 -22.54 -7.57
CA THR A 27 11.16 -21.11 -7.43
C THR A 27 10.48 -20.27 -8.51
N HIS A 28 10.31 -20.82 -9.72
CA HIS A 28 9.73 -20.11 -10.85
C HIS A 28 8.26 -19.75 -10.63
N ASP A 29 7.45 -20.65 -10.06
CA ASP A 29 6.03 -20.36 -9.78
C ASP A 29 5.81 -19.16 -8.85
N ALA A 30 6.71 -18.94 -7.90
CA ALA A 30 6.64 -17.79 -7.00
C ALA A 30 7.02 -16.48 -7.72
N LEU A 31 8.04 -16.54 -8.59
CA LEU A 31 8.46 -15.41 -9.41
C LEU A 31 7.38 -14.98 -10.40
N ASP A 32 6.77 -15.94 -11.10
CA ASP A 32 5.69 -15.67 -12.05
C ASP A 32 4.50 -14.99 -11.37
N ARG A 33 4.14 -15.43 -10.16
CA ARG A 33 3.07 -14.79 -9.37
C ARG A 33 3.40 -13.36 -8.98
N VAL A 34 4.65 -13.09 -8.59
CA VAL A 34 5.10 -11.73 -8.27
C VAL A 34 5.07 -10.85 -9.52
N GLU A 35 5.53 -11.37 -10.65
CA GLU A 35 5.53 -10.64 -11.92
C GLU A 35 4.11 -10.23 -12.35
N VAL A 36 3.15 -11.16 -12.27
CA VAL A 36 1.73 -10.89 -12.54
C VAL A 36 1.17 -9.83 -11.60
N LEU A 37 1.51 -9.90 -10.30
CA LEU A 37 1.04 -8.94 -9.31
C LEU A 37 1.61 -7.54 -9.55
N GLU A 38 2.91 -7.44 -9.85
CA GLU A 38 3.57 -6.18 -10.19
C GLU A 38 2.94 -5.54 -11.44
N MET A 39 2.62 -6.34 -12.47
CA MET A 39 1.89 -5.84 -13.64
C MET A 39 0.49 -5.31 -13.28
N ALA A 40 -0.24 -6.00 -12.41
CA ALA A 40 -1.55 -5.54 -11.95
C ALA A 40 -1.45 -4.22 -11.14
N ILE A 41 -0.45 -4.12 -10.26
CA ILE A 41 -0.19 -2.90 -9.48
C ILE A 41 0.18 -1.73 -10.40
N ALA A 42 1.02 -1.98 -11.42
CA ALA A 42 1.38 -0.97 -12.40
C ALA A 42 0.14 -0.43 -13.15
N GLY A 43 -0.74 -1.33 -13.59
CA GLY A 43 -2.00 -0.94 -14.24
C GLY A 43 -2.91 -0.10 -13.34
N GLU A 44 -3.05 -0.47 -12.07
CA GLU A 44 -3.87 0.30 -11.12
C GLU A 44 -3.27 1.68 -10.81
N ARG A 45 -1.94 1.77 -10.72
CA ARG A 45 -1.23 3.04 -10.52
C ARG A 45 -1.42 4.00 -11.70
N ASP A 46 -1.42 3.48 -12.93
CA ASP A 46 -1.70 4.28 -14.12
C ASP A 46 -3.12 4.83 -14.09
N ALA A 47 -4.11 4.03 -13.67
CA ALA A 47 -5.49 4.50 -13.51
C ALA A 47 -5.60 5.62 -12.46
N ILE A 48 -4.91 5.48 -11.33
CA ILE A 48 -4.85 6.53 -10.30
C ILE A 48 -4.22 7.81 -10.84
N ASN A 49 -3.15 7.69 -11.65
CA ASN A 49 -2.48 8.85 -12.25
C ASN A 49 -3.43 9.63 -13.17
N VAL A 50 -4.17 8.92 -14.03
CA VAL A 50 -5.20 9.54 -14.89
C VAL A 50 -6.24 10.28 -14.06
N LEU A 51 -6.77 9.66 -13.01
CA LEU A 51 -7.75 10.29 -12.12
C LEU A 51 -7.20 11.54 -11.41
N GLN A 52 -5.92 11.51 -11.00
CA GLN A 52 -5.26 12.69 -10.41
C GLN A 52 -5.13 13.84 -11.41
N ILE A 53 -4.83 13.53 -12.68
CA ILE A 53 -4.79 14.51 -13.76
C ILE A 53 -6.18 15.13 -13.99
N GLU A 54 -7.22 14.30 -14.03
CA GLU A 54 -8.60 14.77 -14.18
C GLU A 54 -9.02 15.64 -13.00
N TRP A 55 -8.69 15.24 -11.78
CA TRP A 55 -8.95 16.04 -10.59
C TRP A 55 -8.21 17.39 -10.63
N ALA A 56 -6.94 17.38 -11.02
CA ALA A 56 -6.16 18.60 -11.18
C ALA A 56 -6.74 19.52 -12.26
N TYR A 57 -7.26 18.94 -13.36
CA TYR A 57 -7.97 19.70 -14.39
C TYR A 57 -9.26 20.33 -13.87
N LEU A 58 -10.07 19.56 -13.14
CA LEU A 58 -11.36 20.03 -12.62
C LEU A 58 -11.19 21.11 -11.55
N ASN A 59 -10.14 21.01 -10.72
CA ASN A 59 -9.86 21.94 -9.63
C ASN A 59 -8.92 23.10 -10.00
N ARG A 60 -8.68 23.36 -11.29
CA ARG A 60 -7.91 24.54 -11.70
C ARG A 60 -8.60 25.82 -11.21
N PRO A 61 -7.95 26.66 -10.40
CA PRO A 61 -8.59 27.81 -9.77
C PRO A 61 -9.07 28.83 -10.81
N GLU A 62 -8.35 28.99 -11.93
CA GLU A 62 -8.74 29.91 -13.00
C GLU A 62 -10.07 29.49 -13.64
N ARG A 63 -10.20 28.19 -13.94
CA ARG A 63 -11.44 27.61 -14.51
C ARG A 63 -12.60 27.69 -13.53
N LEU A 64 -12.35 27.42 -12.25
CA LEU A 64 -13.37 27.54 -11.20
C LEU A 64 -13.84 28.98 -11.05
N ALA A 65 -12.92 29.97 -11.07
CA ALA A 65 -13.26 31.38 -10.99
C ALA A 65 -14.10 31.85 -12.19
N GLU A 66 -13.75 31.39 -13.39
CA GLU A 66 -14.52 31.66 -14.61
C GLU A 66 -15.94 31.06 -14.54
N LEU A 67 -16.07 29.79 -14.13
CA LEU A 67 -17.36 29.11 -13.96
C LEU A 67 -18.22 29.80 -12.87
N VAL A 68 -17.62 30.16 -11.73
CA VAL A 68 -18.31 30.88 -10.66
C VAL A 68 -18.78 32.24 -11.17
N GLY A 69 -17.95 32.97 -11.92
CA GLY A 69 -18.36 34.24 -12.54
C GLY A 69 -19.57 34.06 -13.45
N GLN A 70 -19.54 33.06 -14.35
CA GLN A 70 -20.59 32.80 -15.32
C GLN A 70 -21.93 32.38 -14.70
N TYR A 71 -21.90 31.58 -13.62
CA TYR A 71 -23.11 31.04 -12.98
C TYR A 71 -23.47 31.74 -11.66
N SER A 72 -22.79 32.82 -11.30
CA SER A 72 -22.97 33.57 -10.05
C SER A 72 -24.42 33.99 -9.81
N ASP A 73 -25.08 34.57 -10.82
CA ASP A 73 -26.47 35.04 -10.74
C ASP A 73 -27.47 33.89 -10.55
N GLN A 74 -27.23 32.72 -11.15
CA GLN A 74 -28.10 31.54 -11.01
C GLN A 74 -27.92 30.84 -9.67
N LEU A 75 -26.68 30.79 -9.19
CA LEU A 75 -26.31 30.14 -7.93
C LEU A 75 -26.53 31.05 -6.71
N GLY A 76 -26.87 32.33 -6.91
CA GLY A 76 -27.03 33.31 -5.84
C GLY A 76 -25.73 33.55 -5.06
N LEU A 77 -24.58 33.41 -5.72
CA LEU A 77 -23.28 33.53 -5.08
C LEU A 77 -22.97 35.00 -4.81
N MET A 78 -22.70 35.32 -3.55
CA MET A 78 -22.26 36.65 -3.13
C MET A 78 -20.72 36.65 -3.05
N PRO A 79 -20.04 37.73 -3.48
CA PRO A 79 -18.58 37.84 -3.33
C PRO A 79 -18.19 37.57 -1.89
N MET A 80 -17.21 36.68 -1.69
CA MET A 80 -16.69 36.37 -0.35
C MET A 80 -16.03 37.63 0.22
N ASP A 81 -16.60 38.18 1.30
CA ASP A 81 -16.03 39.29 2.06
C ASP A 81 -15.15 38.75 3.19
N PRO A 82 -13.99 39.37 3.50
CA PRO A 82 -13.14 39.00 4.62
C PRO A 82 -13.87 38.92 5.98
N GLY A 83 -14.98 39.63 6.17
CA GLY A 83 -15.83 39.56 7.36
C GLY A 83 -16.73 38.33 7.45
N HIS A 84 -16.87 37.53 6.38
CA HIS A 84 -17.62 36.27 6.40
C HIS A 84 -16.81 35.09 6.96
N TYR A 85 -15.50 35.25 7.13
CA TYR A 85 -14.69 34.26 7.84
C TYR A 85 -14.86 34.45 9.35
N GLY A 86 -15.17 33.38 10.07
CA GLY A 86 -15.19 33.41 11.53
C GLY A 86 -13.78 33.72 12.07
N GLU A 87 -13.69 34.54 13.13
CA GLU A 87 -12.42 34.77 13.81
C GLU A 87 -11.83 33.44 14.28
N VAL A 88 -10.51 33.30 14.22
CA VAL A 88 -9.79 32.09 14.66
C VAL A 88 -10.15 31.72 16.11
N ALA A 89 -10.48 32.72 16.93
CA ALA A 89 -10.95 32.55 18.31
C ALA A 89 -12.32 31.86 18.45
N MET A 90 -13.12 31.81 17.38
CA MET A 90 -14.44 31.14 17.35
C MET A 90 -14.35 29.68 16.88
N ILE A 91 -13.17 29.23 16.44
CA ILE A 91 -12.94 27.84 16.06
C ILE A 91 -12.61 27.06 17.33
N SER A 92 -13.53 26.19 17.77
CA SER A 92 -13.23 25.25 18.84
C SER A 92 -12.17 24.27 18.35
N PHE A 93 -10.97 24.34 18.93
CA PHE A 93 -9.96 23.31 18.70
C PHE A 93 -10.51 21.98 19.22
N PRO A 94 -10.33 20.88 18.48
CA PRO A 94 -10.72 19.57 18.97
C PRO A 94 -10.02 19.35 20.32
N VAL A 95 -10.82 19.09 21.35
CA VAL A 95 -10.31 18.64 22.65
C VAL A 95 -9.52 17.37 22.36
N GLU A 96 -8.28 17.30 22.85
CA GLU A 96 -7.46 16.09 22.75
C GLU A 96 -8.25 14.94 23.36
N ASP A 97 -8.77 14.08 22.49
CA ASP A 97 -9.47 12.86 22.92
C ASP A 97 -8.40 11.97 23.58
N PRO A 98 -8.57 11.58 24.85
CA PRO A 98 -7.62 10.73 25.56
C PRO A 98 -7.32 9.42 24.83
N TYR A 99 -8.20 8.97 23.93
CA TYR A 99 -8.08 7.76 23.13
C TYR A 99 -7.59 8.04 21.71
N ILE A 100 -7.69 9.27 21.23
CA ILE A 100 -7.19 9.71 19.93
C ILE A 100 -6.18 10.82 20.19
N GLY A 101 -4.95 10.40 20.53
CA GLY A 101 -3.86 11.29 20.93
C GLY A 101 -3.64 12.47 19.99
N ALA A 102 -2.87 13.45 20.48
CA ALA A 102 -2.61 14.70 19.78
C ALA A 102 -2.24 14.50 18.30
N PRO A 103 -2.62 15.40 17.37
CA PRO A 103 -2.37 15.25 15.93
C PRO A 103 -0.89 14.94 15.60
N ALA A 104 0.05 15.57 16.33
CA ALA A 104 1.48 15.31 16.21
C ALA A 104 1.85 13.88 16.64
N GLN A 105 1.22 13.38 17.69
CA GLN A 105 1.37 12.00 18.17
C GLN A 105 0.85 11.00 17.13
N ARG A 106 -0.28 11.32 16.47
CA ARG A 106 -0.86 10.47 15.42
C ARG A 106 0.00 10.37 14.17
N LEU A 107 0.55 11.50 13.71
CA LEU A 107 1.47 11.50 12.56
C LEU A 107 2.76 10.73 12.88
N ALA A 108 3.21 10.76 14.13
CA ALA A 108 4.31 9.93 14.61
C ALA A 108 3.91 8.44 14.78
N SER A 109 2.66 8.15 15.18
CA SER A 109 2.16 6.79 15.42
C SER A 109 1.77 6.03 14.15
N VAL A 110 1.35 6.73 13.09
CA VAL A 110 1.04 6.16 11.76
C VAL A 110 2.21 5.37 11.16
N GLY A 111 3.45 5.62 11.60
CA GLY A 111 4.63 4.88 11.18
C GLY A 111 5.27 3.98 12.25
N SER A 112 4.78 3.97 13.50
CA SER A 112 5.47 3.31 14.63
C SER A 112 4.72 2.14 15.28
N GLU A 113 3.45 1.90 14.93
CA GLU A 113 2.77 0.65 15.27
C GLU A 113 2.32 -0.10 14.01
N PRO A 114 2.62 -1.41 13.86
CA PRO A 114 2.04 -2.19 12.79
C PRO A 114 0.52 -2.27 13.01
N MET A 115 -0.25 -1.72 12.06
CA MET A 115 -1.71 -1.89 11.93
C MET A 115 -2.03 -3.32 11.46
N LEU A 116 -1.46 -4.32 12.13
CA LEU A 116 -1.79 -5.73 11.94
C LEU A 116 -2.59 -6.18 13.16
N PRO A 117 -3.57 -7.10 13.00
CA PRO A 117 -4.34 -7.64 14.13
C PRO A 117 -3.49 -8.43 15.15
N MET A 118 -2.19 -8.56 14.88
CA MET A 118 -1.20 -9.23 15.69
C MET A 118 0.16 -8.54 15.52
N THR A 119 0.92 -8.41 16.60
CA THR A 119 2.25 -7.79 16.60
C THR A 119 3.29 -8.66 15.87
N LEU A 120 4.45 -8.10 15.50
CA LEU A 120 5.52 -8.84 14.83
C LEU A 120 6.07 -10.00 15.69
N GLU A 121 6.07 -9.85 17.02
CA GLU A 121 6.41 -10.94 17.94
C GLU A 121 5.36 -12.04 17.93
N GLU A 122 4.08 -11.68 17.97
CA GLU A 122 2.98 -12.64 17.92
C GLU A 122 2.93 -13.39 16.58
N ALA A 123 3.25 -12.72 15.47
CA ALA A 123 3.35 -13.35 14.15
C ALA A 123 4.47 -14.38 14.11
N ARG A 124 5.65 -14.04 14.67
CA ARG A 124 6.77 -14.98 14.80
C ARG A 124 6.42 -16.17 15.68
N ALA A 125 5.72 -15.95 16.79
CA ALA A 125 5.31 -17.01 17.72
C ALA A 125 4.21 -17.92 17.14
N TRP A 126 3.34 -17.40 16.27
CA TRP A 126 2.35 -18.20 15.55
C TRP A 126 3.03 -19.08 14.49
N ILE A 127 3.88 -18.49 13.64
CA ILE A 127 4.62 -19.24 12.60
C ILE A 127 5.51 -20.33 13.22
N ALA A 128 6.18 -20.04 14.34
CA ALA A 128 7.03 -21.01 15.03
C ALA A 128 6.25 -22.21 15.62
N ARG A 129 5.00 -21.99 16.05
CA ARG A 129 4.11 -23.09 16.50
C ARG A 129 3.58 -23.91 15.33
N GLU A 130 3.18 -23.25 14.25
CA GLU A 130 2.65 -23.93 13.07
C GLU A 130 3.71 -24.82 12.39
N ALA A 131 4.97 -24.37 12.32
CA ALA A 131 6.07 -25.15 11.75
C ALA A 131 6.50 -26.38 12.60
N SER A 132 5.91 -26.57 13.78
CA SER A 132 6.22 -27.67 14.70
C SER A 132 5.14 -28.76 14.77
N GLN A 133 4.01 -28.58 14.07
CA GLN A 133 3.06 -29.64 13.75
C GLN A 133 3.41 -30.31 12.42
#